data_AF-A0A6P7SUY0-F1
#
_entry.id   AF-A0A6P7SUY0-F1
#
_cell.length_a   1.000
_cell.length_b   1.000
_cell.length_c   1.000
_cell.angle_alpha   90.00
_cell.angle_beta   90.00
_cell.angle_gamma   90.00
#
_symmetry.space_group_name_H-M   'P 1'
#
loop_
_entity.id
_entity.type
_entity.pdbx_description
1 polymer ?
#
loop_
_entity_poly.entity_id
_entity_poly.type
_entity_poly.pdbx_seq_one_letter_code
_entity_poly.pdbx_strand_id
1 'polypeptide(L)'
;MQRVKEDLKRPPIAGKPNLIPLSFSQRFYIYAIHGYVAEVTYTAIWDVVYHKNNKLHGITSIWCLFIYGICMLVLERLYFTLRFKISLLLRGLVYVLWIFLWEFSTGFILRLFDACPWDYSMFKGNIMGLITMEYAPMWYIGGILTEKLVISFSRQLYWGPYLGKEGLVNTQ
;
A
#
# COMPACT_ATOMS: atom_id res chain seq x y z
N MET A 1 -2.43 3.85 22.24
CA MET A 1 -3.06 4.74 21.23
C MET A 1 -2.37 6.10 21.10
N GLN A 2 -1.91 6.72 22.20
CA GLN A 2 -1.28 8.05 22.17
C GLN A 2 -0.01 8.13 21.29
N ARG A 3 0.94 7.20 21.46
CA ARG A 3 2.15 7.11 20.60
C ARG A 3 1.85 6.99 19.11
N VAL A 4 0.78 6.28 18.71
CA VAL A 4 0.39 6.16 17.30
C VAL A 4 -0.14 7.48 16.76
N LYS A 5 -0.92 8.22 17.57
CA LYS A 5 -1.38 9.56 17.20
C LYS A 5 -0.22 10.53 17.05
N GLU A 6 0.79 10.44 17.90
CA GLU A 6 2.03 11.23 17.82
C GLU A 6 2.87 10.86 16.59
N ASP A 7 3.09 9.56 16.35
CA ASP A 7 3.78 9.07 15.16
C ASP A 7 3.06 9.53 13.87
N LEU A 8 1.73 9.58 13.85
CA LEU A 8 0.95 10.07 12.72
C LEU A 8 0.98 11.60 12.61
N LYS A 9 0.88 12.33 13.72
CA LYS A 9 0.99 13.79 13.82
C LYS A 9 2.46 14.19 13.95
N ARG A 10 3.22 14.04 12.86
CA ARG A 10 4.61 14.49 12.86
C ARG A 10 4.70 16.01 12.88
N PRO A 11 5.46 16.61 13.80
CA PRO A 11 5.77 18.03 13.74
C PRO A 11 6.77 18.32 12.60
N PRO A 12 6.90 19.59 12.18
CA PRO A 12 8.00 20.03 11.31
C PRO A 12 9.37 19.65 11.87
N ILE A 13 10.36 19.48 11.00
CA ILE A 13 11.73 19.15 11.42
C ILE A 13 12.31 20.33 12.23
N ALA A 14 12.90 20.04 13.40
CA ALA A 14 13.57 21.05 14.21
C ALA A 14 14.67 21.75 13.40
N GLY A 15 14.69 23.08 13.40
CA GLY A 15 15.61 23.90 12.59
C GLY A 15 15.20 24.05 11.11
N LYS A 16 14.13 23.37 10.64
CA LYS A 16 13.60 23.50 9.28
C LYS A 16 12.07 23.60 9.28
N PRO A 17 11.49 24.68 9.84
CA PRO A 17 10.04 24.85 9.97
C PRO A 17 9.29 24.90 8.62
N ASN A 18 10.00 25.26 7.55
CA ASN A 18 9.44 25.33 6.19
C ASN A 18 9.25 23.95 5.54
N LEU A 19 9.79 22.87 6.14
CA LEU A 19 9.59 21.49 5.66
C LEU A 19 8.40 20.86 6.40
N ILE A 20 7.31 20.70 5.66
CA ILE A 20 6.04 20.19 6.16
C ILE A 20 5.92 18.70 5.77
N PRO A 21 5.61 17.79 6.70
CA PRO A 21 5.42 16.38 6.36
C PRO A 21 4.18 16.21 5.46
N LEU A 22 4.19 15.16 4.63
CA LEU A 22 3.06 14.88 3.75
C LEU A 22 1.73 14.74 4.52
N SER A 23 0.69 15.39 4.02
CA SER A 23 -0.68 15.30 4.52
C SER A 23 -1.28 13.91 4.28
N PHE A 24 -2.41 13.63 4.92
CA PHE A 24 -3.13 12.37 4.72
C PHE A 24 -3.49 12.14 3.23
N SER A 25 -4.02 13.16 2.55
CA SER A 25 -4.42 13.08 1.15
C SER A 25 -3.23 12.88 0.20
N GLN A 26 -2.09 13.49 0.50
CA GLN A 26 -0.86 13.29 -0.28
C GLN A 26 -0.33 11.86 -0.14
N ARG A 27 -0.35 11.30 1.08
CA ARG A 27 0.04 9.90 1.30
C ARG A 27 -0.94 8.94 0.61
N PHE A 28 -2.24 9.20 0.72
CA PHE A 28 -3.26 8.45 -0.01
C PHE A 28 -2.97 8.41 -1.51
N TYR A 29 -2.67 9.56 -2.11
CA TYR A 29 -2.37 9.66 -3.53
C TYR A 29 -1.15 8.82 -3.95
N ILE A 30 -0.05 8.91 -3.19
CA ILE A 30 1.15 8.09 -3.44
C ILE A 30 0.84 6.60 -3.32
N TYR A 31 0.12 6.20 -2.27
CA TYR A 31 -0.22 4.81 -2.01
C TYR A 31 -1.19 4.25 -3.07
N ALA A 32 -2.18 5.03 -3.48
CA ALA A 32 -3.12 4.67 -4.54
C ALA A 32 -2.39 4.42 -5.86
N ILE A 33 -1.51 5.34 -6.28
CA ILE A 33 -0.73 5.19 -7.50
C ILE A 33 0.19 3.98 -7.42
N HIS A 34 0.90 3.81 -6.30
CA HIS A 34 1.81 2.67 -6.13
C HIS A 34 1.06 1.34 -6.25
N GLY A 35 -0.06 1.19 -5.53
CA GLY A 35 -0.88 -0.02 -5.62
C GLY A 35 -1.45 -0.25 -7.01
N TYR A 36 -1.91 0.80 -7.69
CA TYR A 36 -2.41 0.70 -9.06
C TYR A 36 -1.34 0.28 -10.07
N VAL A 37 -0.13 0.83 -9.96
CA VAL A 37 1.00 0.39 -10.80
C VAL A 37 1.38 -1.06 -10.48
N ALA A 38 1.38 -1.46 -9.21
CA ALA A 38 1.65 -2.84 -8.82
C ALA A 38 0.62 -3.82 -9.41
N GLU A 39 -0.65 -3.45 -9.39
CA GLU A 39 -1.76 -4.22 -9.95
C GLU A 39 -1.69 -4.35 -11.49
N VAL A 40 -1.47 -3.25 -12.20
CA VAL A 40 -1.26 -3.26 -13.66
C VAL A 40 -0.03 -4.12 -14.01
N THR A 41 1.05 -4.00 -13.24
CA THR A 41 2.26 -4.82 -13.44
C THR A 41 1.97 -6.31 -13.17
N TYR A 42 1.22 -6.60 -12.12
CA TYR A 42 0.85 -7.96 -11.74
C TYR A 42 0.03 -8.63 -12.83
N THR A 43 -1.02 -7.97 -13.31
CA THR A 43 -1.89 -8.49 -14.38
C THR A 43 -1.14 -8.66 -15.70
N ALA A 44 -0.19 -7.78 -16.02
CA ALA A 44 0.69 -7.94 -17.18
C ALA A 44 1.59 -9.19 -17.06
N ILE A 45 2.21 -9.41 -15.90
CA ILE A 45 3.05 -10.60 -15.65
C ILE A 45 2.19 -11.87 -15.68
N TRP A 46 0.99 -11.82 -15.10
CA TRP A 46 0.05 -12.93 -15.10
C TRP A 46 -0.32 -13.34 -16.54
N ASP A 47 -0.60 -12.38 -17.41
CA ASP A 47 -0.92 -12.64 -18.81
C ASP A 47 0.24 -13.31 -19.57
N VAL A 48 1.49 -12.89 -19.29
CA VAL A 48 2.69 -13.56 -19.82
C VAL A 48 2.77 -15.01 -19.33
N VAL A 49 2.58 -15.24 -18.02
CA VAL A 49 2.77 -16.57 -17.43
C VAL A 49 1.69 -17.55 -17.89
N TYR A 50 0.42 -17.13 -17.94
CA TYR A 50 -0.70 -18.02 -18.23
C TYR A 50 -1.05 -18.10 -19.71
N HIS A 51 -1.00 -16.98 -20.44
CA HIS A 51 -1.38 -16.93 -21.86
C HIS A 51 -0.18 -16.84 -22.81
N LYS A 52 1.06 -16.82 -22.29
CA LYS A 52 2.31 -16.68 -23.07
C LYS A 52 2.32 -15.44 -23.96
N ASN A 53 1.60 -14.40 -23.53
CA ASN A 53 1.49 -13.15 -24.25
C ASN A 53 2.55 -12.15 -23.79
N ASN A 54 3.65 -12.05 -24.54
CA ASN A 54 4.80 -11.20 -24.19
C ASN A 54 4.57 -9.69 -24.39
N LYS A 55 3.35 -9.26 -24.71
CA LYS A 55 3.03 -7.83 -24.89
C LYS A 55 2.97 -7.05 -23.58
N LEU A 56 2.92 -7.72 -22.43
CA LEU A 56 2.88 -7.11 -21.09
C LEU A 56 1.74 -6.10 -20.93
N HIS A 57 0.55 -6.44 -21.42
CA HIS A 57 -0.63 -5.61 -21.21
C HIS A 57 -1.22 -5.88 -19.82
N GLY A 58 -1.10 -4.89 -18.94
CA GLY A 58 -1.76 -4.89 -17.64
C GLY A 58 -3.15 -4.26 -17.73
N ILE A 59 -4.17 -4.95 -17.25
CA ILE A 59 -5.55 -4.47 -17.25
C ILE A 59 -6.05 -4.51 -15.83
N THR A 60 -6.57 -3.38 -15.36
CA THR A 60 -7.23 -3.31 -14.05
C THR A 60 -8.33 -2.26 -14.04
N SER A 61 -9.11 -2.23 -12.97
CA SER A 61 -10.20 -1.28 -12.79
C SER A 61 -9.74 -0.03 -12.05
N ILE A 62 -10.36 1.11 -12.37
CA ILE A 62 -10.11 2.37 -11.65
C ILE A 62 -10.46 2.27 -10.16
N TRP A 63 -11.36 1.36 -9.78
CA TRP A 63 -11.69 1.07 -8.37
C TRP A 63 -10.44 0.65 -7.56
N CYS A 64 -9.47 0.00 -8.21
CA CYS A 64 -8.23 -0.44 -7.58
C CYS A 64 -7.41 0.72 -6.99
N LEU A 65 -7.47 1.94 -7.56
CA LEU A 65 -6.82 3.12 -6.95
C LEU A 65 -7.30 3.34 -5.52
N PHE A 66 -8.62 3.30 -5.31
CA PHE A 66 -9.22 3.54 -4.00
C PHE A 66 -8.99 2.36 -3.05
N ILE A 67 -9.16 1.13 -3.55
CA ILE A 67 -8.96 -0.08 -2.77
C ILE A 67 -7.54 -0.14 -2.23
N TYR A 68 -6.53 0.00 -3.09
CA TYR A 68 -5.13 -0.07 -2.67
C TYR A 68 -4.72 1.13 -1.83
N GLY A 69 -5.14 2.35 -2.18
CA GLY A 69 -4.81 3.56 -1.43
C GLY A 69 -5.31 3.49 0.02
N ILE A 70 -6.56 3.06 0.24
CA ILE A 70 -7.12 2.91 1.59
C ILE A 70 -6.46 1.75 2.33
N CYS A 71 -6.24 0.60 1.66
CA CYS A 71 -5.57 -0.55 2.24
C CYS A 71 -4.20 -0.18 2.82
N MET A 72 -3.37 0.52 2.03
CA MET A 72 -2.02 0.92 2.43
C MET A 72 -2.01 1.98 3.53
N LEU A 73 -3.01 2.87 3.59
CA LEU A 73 -3.16 3.80 4.73
C LEU A 73 -3.44 3.05 6.04
N VAL A 74 -4.21 1.96 5.99
CA VAL A 74 -4.43 1.12 7.17
C VAL A 74 -3.18 0.33 7.51
N LEU A 75 -2.45 -0.20 6.52
CA LEU A 75 -1.13 -0.81 6.73
C LEU A 75 -0.14 0.16 7.39
N GLU A 76 -0.13 1.44 7.00
CA GLU A 76 0.67 2.49 7.67
C GLU A 76 0.34 2.56 9.17
N ARG A 77 -0.95 2.55 9.53
CA ARG A 77 -1.38 2.59 10.94
C ARG A 77 -1.00 1.31 11.67
N LEU A 78 -1.17 0.15 11.04
CA LEU A 78 -0.78 -1.15 11.60
C LEU A 78 0.73 -1.18 11.86
N TYR A 79 1.54 -0.72 10.91
CA TYR A 79 3.00 -0.58 11.07
C TYR A 79 3.36 0.23 12.32
N PHE A 80 2.86 1.46 12.46
CA PHE A 80 3.17 2.29 13.63
C PHE A 80 2.66 1.67 14.95
N THR A 81 1.57 0.91 14.91
CA THR A 81 1.00 0.25 16.09
C THR A 81 1.81 -0.97 16.53
N LEU A 82 2.41 -1.70 15.58
CA LEU A 82 2.97 -3.02 15.81
C LEU A 82 4.50 -3.05 15.77
N ARG A 83 5.17 -2.08 15.15
CA ARG A 83 6.63 -2.09 14.89
C ARG A 83 7.52 -2.27 16.12
N PHE A 84 7.04 -1.89 17.30
CA PHE A 84 7.75 -2.04 18.59
C PHE A 84 7.19 -3.15 19.48
N LYS A 85 6.17 -3.88 19.02
CA LYS A 85 5.46 -4.90 19.83
C LYS A 85 5.74 -6.32 19.36
N ILE A 86 5.89 -6.50 18.05
CA ILE A 86 6.02 -7.81 17.42
C ILE A 86 7.07 -7.78 16.31
N SER A 87 7.65 -8.94 16.02
CA SER A 87 8.71 -9.09 15.00
C SER A 87 8.19 -8.78 13.59
N LEU A 88 9.12 -8.49 12.66
CA LEU A 88 8.82 -8.28 11.25
C LEU A 88 8.02 -9.46 10.65
N LEU A 89 8.35 -10.69 11.06
CA LEU A 89 7.68 -11.90 10.57
C LEU A 89 6.21 -11.93 10.97
N LEU A 90 5.91 -11.73 12.26
CA LEU A 90 4.53 -11.70 12.75
C LEU A 90 3.73 -10.54 12.16
N ARG A 91 4.38 -9.40 11.89
CA ARG A 91 3.73 -8.28 11.21
C ARG A 91 3.33 -8.60 9.78
N GLY A 92 4.17 -9.33 9.05
CA GLY A 92 3.81 -9.82 7.71
C GLY A 92 2.51 -10.64 7.73
N LEU A 93 2.34 -11.52 8.73
CA LEU A 93 1.11 -12.30 8.89
C LEU A 93 -0.10 -11.39 9.17
N VAL A 94 0.05 -10.39 10.04
CA VAL A 94 -1.01 -9.41 10.30
C VAL A 94 -1.38 -8.63 9.02
N TYR A 95 -0.40 -8.30 8.18
CA TYR A 95 -0.65 -7.64 6.90
C TYR A 95 -1.43 -8.51 5.94
N VAL A 96 -1.09 -9.80 5.81
CA VAL A 96 -1.86 -10.76 4.99
C VAL A 96 -3.32 -10.84 5.45
N LEU A 97 -3.54 -10.99 6.76
CA LEU A 97 -4.91 -11.06 7.31
C LEU A 97 -5.71 -9.80 7.00
N TRP A 98 -5.09 -8.64 7.15
CA TRP A 98 -5.73 -7.37 6.79
C TRP A 98 -6.02 -7.27 5.29
N ILE A 99 -5.05 -7.62 4.43
CA ILE A 99 -5.20 -7.57 2.98
C ILE A 99 -6.35 -8.48 2.53
N PHE A 100 -6.41 -9.73 3.00
CA PHE A 100 -7.52 -10.63 2.66
C PHE A 100 -8.87 -10.14 3.16
N LEU A 101 -8.94 -9.62 4.40
CA LEU A 101 -10.18 -9.02 4.90
C LEU A 101 -10.63 -7.86 4.01
N TRP A 102 -9.71 -6.98 3.63
CA TRP A 102 -9.98 -5.81 2.82
C TRP A 102 -10.39 -6.17 1.39
N GLU A 103 -9.61 -7.04 0.73
CA GLU A 103 -9.87 -7.59 -0.60
C GLU A 103 -11.24 -8.26 -0.63
N PHE A 104 -11.51 -9.20 0.28
CA PHE A 104 -12.82 -9.85 0.35
C PHE A 104 -13.96 -8.85 0.54
N SER A 105 -13.83 -7.91 1.49
CA SER A 105 -14.90 -6.94 1.79
C SER A 105 -15.19 -6.00 0.61
N THR A 106 -14.16 -5.48 -0.03
CA THR A 106 -14.29 -4.56 -1.17
C THR A 106 -14.80 -5.29 -2.40
N GLY A 107 -14.30 -6.50 -2.69
CA GLY A 107 -14.79 -7.34 -3.77
C GLY A 107 -16.25 -7.74 -3.56
N PHE A 108 -16.65 -8.09 -2.33
CA PHE A 108 -18.03 -8.41 -2.00
C PHE A 108 -18.96 -7.22 -2.25
N ILE A 109 -18.59 -6.02 -1.77
CA ILE A 109 -19.38 -4.79 -2.00
C ILE A 109 -19.48 -4.47 -3.49
N LEU A 110 -18.36 -4.50 -4.23
CA LEU A 110 -18.36 -4.20 -5.65
C LEU A 110 -19.13 -5.23 -6.48
N ARG A 111 -19.15 -6.49 -6.06
CA ARG A 111 -19.96 -7.54 -6.68
C ARG A 111 -21.45 -7.24 -6.61
N LEU A 112 -21.94 -6.53 -5.59
CA LEU A 112 -23.34 -6.10 -5.52
C LEU A 112 -23.73 -5.13 -6.64
N PHE A 113 -22.75 -4.49 -7.28
CA PHE A 113 -22.91 -3.55 -8.40
C PHE A 113 -22.32 -4.08 -9.71
N ASP A 114 -21.99 -5.37 -9.79
CA ASP A 114 -21.32 -5.98 -10.95
C ASP A 114 -19.99 -5.29 -11.33
N ALA A 115 -19.28 -4.76 -10.34
CA ALA A 115 -18.09 -3.95 -10.51
C ALA A 115 -16.81 -4.58 -9.91
N CYS A 116 -16.89 -5.82 -9.43
CA CYS A 116 -15.75 -6.53 -8.83
C CYS A 116 -14.68 -6.78 -9.89
N PRO A 117 -13.44 -6.26 -9.73
CA PRO A 117 -12.48 -6.25 -10.83
C PRO A 117 -11.61 -7.50 -10.89
N TRP A 118 -11.77 -8.43 -9.97
CA TRP A 118 -11.09 -9.73 -9.96
C TRP A 118 -12.09 -10.87 -9.77
N ASP A 119 -11.69 -12.06 -10.26
CA ASP A 119 -12.36 -13.33 -10.01
C ASP A 119 -11.32 -14.44 -9.87
N TYR A 120 -11.26 -15.02 -8.68
CA TYR A 120 -10.33 -16.08 -8.30
C TYR A 120 -10.98 -17.48 -8.32
N SER A 121 -12.15 -17.64 -8.94
CA SER A 121 -12.87 -18.93 -8.99
C SER A 121 -12.07 -20.06 -9.63
N MET A 122 -11.06 -19.73 -10.44
CA MET A 122 -10.15 -20.70 -11.05
C MET A 122 -9.18 -21.39 -10.06
N PHE A 123 -8.96 -20.80 -8.88
CA PHE A 123 -8.06 -21.36 -7.87
C PHE A 123 -8.78 -22.34 -6.96
N LYS A 124 -8.10 -23.40 -6.52
CA LYS A 124 -8.73 -24.42 -5.66
C LYS A 124 -8.97 -23.91 -4.24
N GLY A 125 -8.10 -23.01 -3.76
CA GLY A 125 -8.18 -22.39 -2.44
C GLY A 125 -8.98 -21.09 -2.39
N ASN A 126 -9.90 -20.87 -3.34
CA ASN A 126 -10.67 -19.63 -3.40
C ASN A 126 -11.84 -19.62 -2.39
N ILE A 127 -12.20 -18.42 -1.93
CA ILE A 127 -13.38 -18.18 -1.11
C ILE A 127 -14.30 -17.25 -1.91
N MET A 128 -15.42 -17.79 -2.39
CA MET A 128 -16.44 -17.08 -3.20
C MET A 128 -15.91 -16.44 -4.50
N GLY A 129 -14.72 -16.85 -4.97
CA GLY A 129 -13.99 -16.19 -6.05
C GLY A 129 -13.42 -14.81 -5.68
N LEU A 130 -13.53 -14.37 -4.42
CA LEU A 130 -13.17 -13.01 -4.00
C LEU A 130 -11.76 -12.92 -3.39
N ILE A 131 -11.28 -14.00 -2.77
CA ILE A 131 -9.89 -14.13 -2.31
C ILE A 131 -9.40 -15.56 -2.60
N THR A 132 -8.09 -15.74 -2.70
CA THR A 132 -7.46 -17.06 -2.81
C THR A 132 -6.31 -17.20 -1.83
N MET A 133 -6.29 -18.31 -1.09
CA MET A 133 -5.21 -18.61 -0.13
C MET A 133 -3.86 -18.81 -0.84
N GLU A 134 -3.88 -19.13 -2.14
CA GLU A 134 -2.68 -19.30 -2.95
C GLU A 134 -1.88 -17.98 -3.08
N TYR A 135 -2.52 -16.83 -2.89
CA TYR A 135 -1.86 -15.51 -2.93
C TYR A 135 -1.29 -15.08 -1.57
N ALA A 136 -1.52 -15.84 -0.49
CA ALA A 136 -1.00 -15.49 0.84
C ALA A 136 0.52 -15.23 0.86
N PRO A 137 1.38 -16.04 0.20
CA PRO A 137 2.83 -15.75 0.14
C PRO A 137 3.14 -14.44 -0.60
N MET A 138 2.42 -14.15 -1.67
CA MET A 138 2.58 -12.92 -2.44
C MET A 138 2.17 -11.70 -1.61
N TRP A 139 1.03 -11.77 -0.91
CA TRP A 139 0.58 -10.71 -0.01
C TRP A 139 1.49 -10.52 1.20
N TYR A 140 2.12 -11.59 1.68
CA TYR A 140 3.09 -11.50 2.77
C TYR A 140 4.32 -10.70 2.35
N ILE A 141 4.91 -11.06 1.20
CA ILE A 141 6.05 -10.34 0.63
C ILE A 141 5.66 -8.91 0.29
N GLY A 142 4.52 -8.72 -0.37
CA GLY A 142 3.96 -7.42 -0.72
C GLY A 142 3.80 -6.51 0.50
N GLY A 143 3.17 -7.00 1.57
CA GLY A 143 2.98 -6.23 2.80
C GLY A 143 4.30 -5.81 3.46
N ILE A 144 5.32 -6.69 3.47
CA ILE A 144 6.65 -6.35 3.97
C ILE A 144 7.32 -5.30 3.09
N LEU A 145 7.26 -5.44 1.77
CA LEU A 145 7.82 -4.46 0.83
C LEU A 145 7.11 -3.11 0.94
N THR A 146 5.77 -3.12 1.08
CA THR A 146 4.97 -1.91 1.32
C THR A 146 5.45 -1.19 2.57
N GLU A 147 5.70 -1.90 3.68
CA GLU A 147 6.27 -1.25 4.86
C GLU A 147 7.68 -0.69 4.59
N LYS A 148 8.58 -1.54 4.12
CA LYS A 148 10.02 -1.24 4.08
C LYS A 148 10.36 -0.20 3.03
N LEU A 149 9.62 -0.15 1.95
CA LEU A 149 9.86 0.74 0.83
C LEU A 149 8.81 1.84 0.80
N VAL A 150 7.54 1.50 0.56
CA VAL A 150 6.50 2.48 0.24
C VAL A 150 6.22 3.38 1.44
N ILE A 151 5.86 2.80 2.59
CA ILE A 151 5.58 3.55 3.81
C ILE A 151 6.86 4.21 4.31
N SER A 152 7.98 3.48 4.40
CA SER A 152 9.24 4.06 4.88
C SER A 152 9.67 5.30 4.07
N PHE A 153 9.70 5.21 2.73
CA PHE A 153 10.12 6.32 1.88
C PHE A 153 9.07 7.44 1.82
N SER A 154 7.78 7.11 1.69
CA SER A 154 6.73 8.14 1.70
C SER A 154 6.71 8.92 3.00
N ARG A 155 7.06 8.26 4.11
CA ARG A 155 7.20 8.92 5.40
C ARG A 155 8.48 9.78 5.45
N GLN A 156 9.50 9.55 4.65
CA GLN A 156 10.68 10.43 4.62
C GLN A 156 10.48 11.69 3.76
N LEU A 157 9.37 11.78 3.01
CA LEU A 157 9.06 12.94 2.16
C LEU A 157 8.49 14.12 2.95
N TYR A 158 8.93 15.31 2.56
CA TYR A 158 8.47 16.61 3.04
C TYR A 158 8.18 17.52 1.85
N TRP A 159 7.21 18.41 2.01
CA TRP A 159 6.93 19.50 1.09
C TRP A 159 7.46 20.81 1.66
N GLY A 160 8.06 21.64 0.83
CA GLY A 160 8.61 22.94 1.23
C GLY A 160 9.27 23.63 0.03
N PRO A 161 9.69 24.91 0.20
CA PRO A 161 10.43 25.62 -0.85
C PRO A 161 11.72 24.86 -1.18
N TYR A 162 12.14 24.92 -2.44
CA TYR A 162 13.44 24.38 -2.86
C TYR A 162 14.55 25.06 -2.07
N LEU A 163 15.19 24.31 -1.17
CA LEU A 163 16.38 24.76 -0.47
C LEU A 163 17.56 24.51 -1.42
N GLY A 164 18.05 25.56 -2.09
CA GLY A 164 19.30 25.48 -2.85
C GLY A 164 20.48 25.05 -1.96
N LYS A 165 21.66 24.81 -2.55
CA LYS A 165 22.86 24.35 -1.81
C LYS A 165 23.19 25.21 -0.58
N GLU A 166 22.91 26.51 -0.63
CA GLU A 166 23.14 27.46 0.48
C GLU A 166 22.16 27.28 1.66
N GLY A 167 20.93 26.83 1.41
CA GLY A 167 19.91 26.62 2.45
C GLY A 167 20.17 25.39 3.33
N LEU A 168 21.06 24.48 2.90
CA LEU A 168 21.49 23.33 3.70
C LEU A 168 22.76 23.61 4.53
N VAL A 169 23.53 24.63 4.17
CA VAL A 169 24.81 24.98 4.80
C VAL A 169 24.64 26.08 5.85
N ASN A 170 23.73 27.04 5.65
CA ASN A 170 23.57 28.22 6.51
C ASN A 170 22.64 28.01 7.73
N THR A 171 22.48 26.78 8.22
CA THR A 171 21.64 26.47 9.40
C THR A 171 22.38 25.64 10.47
N GLN A 172 23.69 25.81 10.58
CA GLN A 172 24.47 25.37 11.74
C GLN A 172 24.61 26.49 12.77
#